data_AF-A0A925REA2-F1
#
_entry.id   AF-A0A925REA2-F1
#
_cell.length_a   1.000
_cell.length_b   1.000
_cell.length_c   1.000
_cell.angle_alpha   90.00
_cell.angle_beta   90.00
_cell.angle_gamma   90.00
#
_symmetry.space_group_name_H-M   'P 1'
#
loop_
_entity.id
_entity.type
_entity.pdbx_description
1 polymer ?
#
loop_
_entity_poly.entity_id
_entity_poly.type
_entity_poly.pdbx_seq_one_letter_code
_entity_poly.pdbx_strand_id
1 'polypeptide(L)'
;APGGPPGTGPGPQGGQPPGGQPPGGQPPREQGGGRGGFSGFGGGGGGGGRGGSDYSSPVLGDGKIYYVTRKGDIHVIKPTDKFEKLATNRLTSEPEDFSASPAISSGQIFFRSSKHLYCVSLQK
;
A
#
# COMPACT_ATOMS: atom_id res chain seq x y z
N ALA A 1 -31.73 19.23 -46.35
CA ALA A 1 -33.19 19.05 -46.27
C ALA A 1 -33.65 18.27 -47.49
N PRO A 2 -34.75 17.52 -47.45
CA PRO A 2 -35.39 16.84 -46.31
C PRO A 2 -35.85 15.40 -46.66
N GLY A 3 -36.35 14.67 -45.66
CA GLY A 3 -37.11 13.43 -45.89
C GLY A 3 -37.18 12.49 -44.69
N GLY A 4 -37.86 12.90 -43.60
CA GLY A 4 -38.41 11.96 -42.60
C GLY A 4 -39.87 11.61 -42.94
N PRO A 5 -40.70 11.19 -41.96
CA PRO A 5 -40.67 10.01 -41.07
C PRO A 5 -42.02 9.22 -41.27
N PRO A 6 -42.79 8.69 -40.28
CA PRO A 6 -42.56 7.91 -39.04
C PRO A 6 -43.39 6.58 -38.99
N GLY A 7 -43.26 5.79 -37.92
CA GLY A 7 -44.31 4.85 -37.46
C GLY A 7 -44.01 4.40 -36.02
N THR A 8 -44.68 4.88 -34.96
CA THR A 8 -45.97 4.43 -34.35
C THR A 8 -46.00 2.91 -34.12
N GLY A 9 -46.11 2.35 -32.90
CA GLY A 9 -46.76 2.83 -31.68
C GLY A 9 -46.51 1.90 -30.45
N PRO A 10 -47.36 1.94 -29.40
CA PRO A 10 -46.96 1.73 -28.00
C PRO A 10 -47.52 0.46 -27.29
N GLY A 11 -46.93 0.15 -26.12
CA GLY A 11 -47.60 -0.44 -24.94
C GLY A 11 -47.16 -1.86 -24.51
N PRO A 12 -47.52 -2.33 -23.30
CA PRO A 12 -47.80 -1.63 -22.05
C PRO A 12 -46.97 -2.16 -20.84
N GLN A 13 -47.16 -1.49 -19.72
CA GLN A 13 -46.55 -1.66 -18.41
C GLN A 13 -47.03 -2.92 -17.67
N GLY A 14 -46.17 -3.44 -16.79
CA GLY A 14 -46.52 -4.35 -15.70
C GLY A 14 -45.23 -4.90 -15.10
N GLY A 15 -44.97 -4.90 -13.81
CA GLY A 15 -45.70 -4.54 -12.61
C GLY A 15 -44.84 -5.09 -11.48
N GLN A 16 -44.40 -4.23 -10.58
CA GLN A 16 -43.62 -4.61 -9.41
C GLN A 16 -44.58 -5.06 -8.30
N PRO A 17 -44.33 -6.17 -7.59
CA PRO A 17 -44.87 -6.35 -6.26
C PRO A 17 -43.77 -6.44 -5.19
N PRO A 18 -44.15 -6.25 -3.91
CA PRO A 18 -43.36 -5.51 -2.93
C PRO A 18 -42.54 -6.38 -1.98
N GLY A 19 -41.69 -5.70 -1.20
CA GLY A 19 -40.78 -6.29 -0.23
C GLY A 19 -41.42 -7.05 0.93
N GLY A 20 -40.61 -7.89 1.54
CA GLY A 20 -40.86 -8.54 2.82
C GLY A 20 -39.57 -9.13 3.39
N GLN A 21 -39.21 -8.72 4.61
CA GLN A 21 -38.18 -9.30 5.47
C GLN A 21 -38.63 -9.03 6.92
N PRO A 22 -38.19 -9.77 7.97
CA PRO A 22 -38.07 -11.22 8.23
C PRO A 22 -38.93 -11.61 9.47
N PRO A 23 -38.75 -12.80 10.13
CA PRO A 23 -37.90 -12.79 11.33
C PRO A 23 -37.15 -14.11 11.67
N GLY A 24 -36.03 -13.97 12.38
CA GLY A 24 -35.72 -14.76 13.58
C GLY A 24 -35.04 -16.14 13.45
N GLY A 25 -33.73 -16.19 13.73
CA GLY A 25 -33.01 -17.41 14.12
C GLY A 25 -31.58 -17.11 14.56
N GLN A 26 -31.29 -17.19 15.86
CA GLN A 26 -29.94 -17.07 16.46
C GLN A 26 -29.27 -18.47 16.61
N PRO A 27 -27.94 -18.55 16.84
CA PRO A 27 -27.02 -19.52 16.22
C PRO A 27 -26.62 -20.68 17.15
N PRO A 28 -25.79 -21.63 16.66
CA PRO A 28 -24.85 -22.36 17.51
C PRO A 28 -23.41 -21.87 17.34
N ARG A 29 -22.75 -21.60 18.47
CA ARG A 29 -21.30 -21.45 18.61
C ARG A 29 -20.65 -22.82 18.48
N GLU A 30 -19.55 -22.90 17.73
CA GLU A 30 -18.55 -23.94 17.97
C GLU A 30 -17.16 -23.33 18.16
N GLN A 31 -16.50 -23.82 19.20
CA GLN A 31 -15.29 -23.34 19.83
C GLN A 31 -14.17 -24.30 19.43
N GLY A 32 -13.10 -23.80 18.80
CA GLY A 32 -11.94 -24.61 18.44
C GLY A 32 -10.68 -23.76 18.36
N GLY A 33 -9.73 -24.01 19.26
CA GLY A 33 -8.68 -23.08 19.64
C GLY A 33 -7.45 -22.98 18.75
N GLY A 34 -6.59 -22.05 19.15
CA GLY A 34 -5.14 -22.13 18.95
C GLY A 34 -4.61 -21.50 17.67
N ARG A 35 -4.16 -20.24 17.79
CA ARG A 35 -2.77 -19.80 17.53
C ARG A 35 -2.74 -18.28 17.72
N GLY A 36 -1.95 -17.83 18.70
CA GLY A 36 -1.56 -16.44 18.80
C GLY A 36 -0.78 -16.03 17.55
N GLY A 37 -1.51 -15.55 16.54
CA GLY A 37 -0.94 -14.83 15.42
C GLY A 37 -0.83 -13.37 15.85
N PHE A 38 0.40 -12.85 15.84
CA PHE A 38 0.66 -11.42 15.77
C PHE A 38 -0.21 -10.84 14.64
N SER A 39 -1.27 -10.13 15.02
CA SER A 39 -2.10 -9.38 14.08
C SER A 39 -1.25 -8.21 13.58
N GLY A 40 -0.49 -8.47 12.52
CA GLY A 40 0.16 -7.44 11.73
C GLY A 40 -0.85 -6.37 11.33
N PHE A 41 -0.36 -5.14 11.23
CA PHE A 41 -1.08 -3.91 10.89
C PHE A 41 -2.06 -4.10 9.71
N GLY A 42 -3.29 -4.52 10.03
CA GLY A 42 -4.41 -4.63 9.11
C GLY A 42 -5.49 -3.65 9.55
N GLY A 43 -5.41 -2.42 9.05
CA GLY A 43 -6.45 -1.40 9.21
C GLY A 43 -7.01 -1.04 7.85
N GLY A 44 -8.20 -1.54 7.54
CA GLY A 44 -8.96 -1.16 6.35
C GLY A 44 -9.72 0.14 6.52
N GLY A 45 -9.81 0.90 5.41
CA GLY A 45 -10.93 1.80 5.10
C GLY A 45 -10.80 3.26 5.55
N GLY A 46 -10.71 4.18 4.58
CA GLY A 46 -10.99 5.60 4.81
C GLY A 46 -10.26 6.51 3.83
N GLY A 47 -10.96 6.91 2.77
CA GLY A 47 -10.45 7.76 1.69
C GLY A 47 -9.89 9.10 2.16
N GLY A 48 -8.66 9.34 1.75
CA GLY A 48 -8.00 10.63 1.68
C GLY A 48 -6.75 10.36 0.87
N GLY A 49 -6.61 10.98 -0.31
CA GLY A 49 -5.49 10.73 -1.20
C GLY A 49 -4.16 10.98 -0.48
N ARG A 50 -3.55 9.90 0.03
CA ARG A 50 -2.22 9.94 0.63
C ARG A 50 -1.26 9.46 -0.44
N GLY A 51 -0.46 10.40 -0.94
CA GLY A 51 0.59 10.10 -1.88
C GLY A 51 1.53 9.03 -1.32
N GLY A 52 1.85 8.06 -2.16
CA GLY A 52 2.93 7.09 -1.95
C GLY A 52 2.46 5.72 -1.48
N SER A 53 2.54 4.73 -2.38
CA SER A 53 2.45 3.29 -2.08
C SER A 53 3.72 2.76 -1.38
N ASP A 54 4.43 3.62 -0.66
CA ASP A 54 5.71 3.33 -0.04
C ASP A 54 5.45 2.91 1.41
N TYR A 55 5.58 1.61 1.68
CA TYR A 55 5.34 1.04 3.00
C TYR A 55 6.58 1.04 3.91
N SER A 56 7.73 1.46 3.37
CA SER A 56 8.99 1.45 4.10
C SER A 56 9.06 2.58 5.12
N SER A 57 9.45 2.24 6.35
CA SER A 57 9.73 3.26 7.37
C SER A 57 11.12 3.84 7.19
N PRO A 58 11.31 5.17 7.29
CA PRO A 58 12.64 5.77 7.28
C PRO A 58 13.44 5.37 8.51
N VAL A 59 14.77 5.29 8.38
CA VAL A 59 15.68 5.02 9.50
C VAL A 59 16.73 6.11 9.64
N LEU A 60 17.13 6.40 10.89
CA LEU A 60 18.20 7.32 11.22
C LEU A 60 19.48 6.54 11.51
N GLY A 61 20.58 6.89 10.84
CA GLY A 61 21.91 6.34 11.11
C GLY A 61 23.00 7.24 10.52
N ASP A 62 24.21 7.23 11.09
CA ASP A 62 25.32 8.09 10.64
C ASP A 62 24.91 9.60 10.51
N GLY A 63 24.01 10.04 11.41
CA GLY A 63 23.48 11.41 11.39
C GLY A 63 22.61 11.75 10.15
N LYS A 64 22.12 10.75 9.41
CA LYS A 64 21.32 10.91 8.19
C LYS A 64 20.06 10.05 8.25
N ILE A 65 18.99 10.53 7.65
CA ILE A 65 17.74 9.78 7.44
C ILE A 65 17.83 9.08 6.09
N TYR A 66 17.58 7.78 6.09
CA TYR A 66 17.47 6.97 4.88
C TYR A 66 16.01 6.59 4.69
N TYR A 67 15.44 7.01 3.56
CA TYR A 67 14.09 6.67 3.16
C TYR A 67 14.13 5.97 1.80
N VAL A 68 13.47 4.82 1.68
CA VAL A 68 13.42 4.04 0.45
C VAL A 68 12.00 4.02 -0.10
N THR A 69 11.86 4.40 -1.37
CA THR A 69 10.60 4.29 -2.10
C THR A 69 10.39 2.86 -2.57
N ARG A 70 9.15 2.49 -2.90
CA ARG A 70 8.83 1.17 -3.45
C ARG A 70 9.57 0.86 -4.76
N LYS A 71 9.88 1.90 -5.55
CA LYS A 71 10.63 1.78 -6.82
C LYS A 71 12.14 1.62 -6.63
N GLY A 72 12.65 1.61 -5.40
CA GLY A 72 14.06 1.43 -5.08
C GLY A 72 14.89 2.71 -5.06
N ASP A 73 14.26 3.89 -5.14
CA ASP A 73 14.97 5.15 -4.91
C ASP A 73 15.22 5.33 -3.41
N ILE A 74 16.48 5.52 -3.03
CA ILE A 74 16.91 5.75 -1.65
C ILE A 74 17.27 7.22 -1.50
N HIS A 75 16.45 7.95 -0.76
CA HIS A 75 16.69 9.34 -0.41
C HIS A 75 17.49 9.40 0.89
N VAL A 76 18.60 10.15 0.85
CA VAL A 76 19.42 10.47 2.02
C VAL A 76 19.10 11.90 2.41
N ILE A 77 18.62 12.10 3.63
CA ILE A 77 18.07 13.38 4.10
C ILE A 77 18.81 13.78 5.37
N LYS A 78 19.07 15.08 5.53
CA LYS A 78 19.64 15.64 6.75
C LYS A 78 18.53 15.85 7.80
N PRO A 79 18.72 15.40 9.05
CA PRO A 79 17.72 15.54 10.11
C PRO A 79 17.73 16.96 10.70
N THR A 80 17.25 17.95 9.96
CA THR A 80 17.11 19.36 10.38
C THR A 80 15.65 19.82 10.36
N ASP A 81 15.38 20.97 10.97
CA ASP A 81 14.07 21.64 10.94
C ASP A 81 13.60 22.03 9.53
N LYS A 82 14.56 22.28 8.64
CA LYS A 82 14.35 22.48 7.21
C LYS A 82 14.67 21.20 6.46
N PHE A 83 13.79 20.84 5.52
CA PHE A 83 14.01 19.71 4.63
C PHE A 83 15.23 19.94 3.72
N GLU A 84 16.23 19.07 3.84
CA GLU A 84 17.45 19.10 3.03
C GLU A 84 17.76 17.67 2.55
N LYS A 85 17.56 17.41 1.25
CA LYS A 85 17.92 16.12 0.62
C LYS A 85 19.38 16.15 0.19
N LEU A 86 20.18 15.27 0.79
CA LEU A 86 21.63 15.16 0.54
C LEU A 86 21.93 14.38 -0.74
N ALA A 87 21.20 13.28 -0.98
CA ALA A 87 21.42 12.42 -2.14
C ALA A 87 20.16 11.63 -2.55
N THR A 88 20.20 11.05 -3.75
CA THR A 88 19.25 10.03 -4.21
C THR A 88 20.04 8.92 -4.89
N ASN A 89 19.93 7.70 -4.35
CA ASN A 89 20.73 6.56 -4.77
C ASN A 89 19.82 5.41 -5.23
N ARG A 90 20.39 4.49 -6.00
CA ARG A 90 19.80 3.19 -6.35
C ARG A 90 20.82 2.08 -6.12
N LEU A 91 20.33 0.90 -5.74
CA LEU A 91 21.17 -0.27 -5.48
C LEU A 91 21.27 -1.21 -6.70
N THR A 92 20.30 -1.11 -7.60
CA THR A 92 20.20 -1.97 -8.78
C THR A 92 19.57 -1.19 -9.94
N SER A 93 19.96 -1.54 -11.15
CA SER A 93 19.32 -1.07 -12.39
C SER A 93 18.07 -1.87 -12.73
N GLU A 94 17.93 -3.08 -12.16
CA GLU A 94 16.78 -3.95 -12.41
C GLU A 94 15.54 -3.47 -11.64
N PRO A 95 14.33 -3.61 -12.23
CA PRO A 95 13.10 -3.30 -11.53
C PRO A 95 12.83 -4.33 -10.43
N GLU A 96 12.84 -3.85 -9.19
CA GLU A 96 12.54 -4.63 -7.98
C GLU A 96 11.66 -3.82 -7.03
N ASP A 97 10.85 -4.51 -6.23
CA ASP A 97 9.92 -3.89 -5.27
C ASP A 97 10.61 -3.77 -3.91
N PHE A 98 10.69 -2.55 -3.37
CA PHE A 98 11.28 -2.27 -2.06
C PHE A 98 10.18 -1.93 -1.05
N SER A 99 9.63 -2.94 -0.38
CA SER A 99 8.53 -2.79 0.59
C SER A 99 8.97 -2.94 2.05
N ALA A 100 10.27 -3.13 2.31
CA ALA A 100 10.82 -3.31 3.65
C ALA A 100 11.46 -2.03 4.19
N SER A 101 11.39 -1.84 5.51
CA SER A 101 12.20 -0.84 6.22
C SER A 101 13.69 -1.24 6.17
N PRO A 102 14.61 -0.30 5.94
CA PRO A 102 16.04 -0.58 6.03
C PRO A 102 16.43 -1.00 7.46
N ALA A 103 17.51 -1.76 7.60
CA ALA A 103 18.05 -2.16 8.90
C ALA A 103 19.51 -1.73 9.02
N ILE A 104 19.95 -1.33 10.22
CA ILE A 104 21.33 -0.90 10.47
C ILE A 104 21.96 -1.82 11.50
N SER A 105 23.15 -2.33 11.21
CA SER A 105 23.92 -3.16 12.15
C SER A 105 25.41 -3.11 11.84
N SER A 106 26.25 -2.99 12.88
CA SER A 106 27.72 -3.03 12.77
C SER A 106 28.32 -2.10 11.72
N GLY A 107 27.81 -0.87 11.61
CA GLY A 107 28.28 0.12 10.62
C GLY A 107 27.86 -0.17 9.18
N GLN A 108 26.89 -1.07 9.00
CA GLN A 108 26.33 -1.44 7.69
C GLN A 108 24.84 -1.11 7.67
N ILE A 109 24.32 -0.81 6.48
CA ILE A 109 22.89 -0.64 6.24
C ILE A 109 22.41 -1.67 5.22
N PHE A 110 21.28 -2.29 5.53
CA PHE A 110 20.68 -3.37 4.77
C PHE A 110 19.37 -2.91 4.14
N PHE A 111 19.22 -3.21 2.85
CA PHE A 111 17.99 -2.92 2.09
C PHE A 111 17.48 -4.22 1.49
N ARG A 112 16.22 -4.55 1.74
CA ARG A 112 15.57 -5.75 1.20
C ARG A 112 14.62 -5.35 0.08
N SER A 113 14.82 -5.93 -1.10
CA SER A 113 13.86 -5.88 -2.20
C SER A 113 13.01 -7.16 -2.25
N SER A 114 12.18 -7.30 -3.28
CA SER A 114 11.44 -8.53 -3.54
C SER A 114 12.33 -9.69 -3.98
N LYS A 115 13.57 -9.44 -4.43
CA LYS A 115 14.48 -10.46 -4.98
C LYS A 115 15.78 -10.61 -4.19
N HIS A 116 16.29 -9.53 -3.62
CA HIS A 116 17.64 -9.46 -3.06
C HIS A 116 17.67 -8.79 -1.69
N LEU A 117 18.74 -9.10 -0.93
CA LEU A 117 19.15 -8.36 0.25
C LEU A 117 20.49 -7.69 -0.05
N TYR A 118 20.50 -6.37 -0.04
CA TYR A 118 21.69 -5.55 -0.27
C TYR A 118 22.31 -5.13 1.05
N CYS A 119 23.64 -5.16 1.13
CA CYS A 119 24.41 -4.59 2.22
C CYS A 119 25.27 -3.45 1.70
N VAL A 120 25.17 -2.28 2.32
CA VAL A 120 26.01 -1.11 2.02
C VAL A 120 26.86 -0.81 3.24
N SER A 121 28.16 -0.71 3.02
CA SER A 121 29.16 -0.43 4.06
C SER A 121 30.25 0.49 3.50
N LEU A 122 31.00 1.11 4.41
CA LEU A 122 32.18 1.88 4.01
C LEU A 122 33.27 0.92 3.51
N GLN A 123 33.85 1.24 2.36
CA GLN A 123 35.08 0.60 1.92
C GLN A 123 36.20 1.01 2.90
N LYS A 124 36.93 0.01 3.40
CA LYS A 124 38.08 0.21 4.29
C LYS A 124 39.37 0.28 3.48
#